data_AF-A0A1H1XXC0-F1
#
_entry.id   AF-A0A1H1XXC0-F1
#
_cell.length_a   1.000
_cell.length_b   1.000
_cell.length_c   1.000
_cell.angle_alpha   90.00
_cell.angle_beta   90.00
_cell.angle_gamma   90.00
#
_symmetry.space_group_name_H-M   'P 1'
#
loop_
_entity.id
_entity.type
_entity.pdbx_description
1 polymer ?
#
loop_
_entity_poly.entity_id
_entity_poly.type
_entity_poly.pdbx_seq_one_letter_code
_entity_poly.pdbx_strand_id
1 'polypeptide(L)'
;MKTLSRFGLSGLTAGLLMATGQAFAHNPLCTCEPVGEEEIRCTGGFSDGSGAPGVTLDVISYNEEILVPGKLGDDSSMTFARPDDEFYILFDAGPGHVVEVDHTEVPGP
;
A
#
# COMPACT_ATOMS: atom_id res chain seq x y z
N MET A 1 -51.95 22.58 20.25
CA MET A 1 -50.68 21.79 20.20
C MET A 1 -50.83 20.75 19.10
N LYS A 2 -50.12 20.89 17.97
CA LYS A 2 -50.19 19.93 16.87
C LYS A 2 -49.24 18.77 17.20
N THR A 3 -49.80 17.59 17.42
CA THR A 3 -49.06 16.33 17.55
C THR A 3 -48.39 16.02 16.22
N LEU A 4 -47.12 16.42 16.03
CA LEU A 4 -46.33 15.96 14.90
C LEU A 4 -46.25 14.44 14.95
N SER A 5 -46.65 13.80 13.84
CA SER A 5 -46.64 12.35 13.67
C SER A 5 -45.23 11.81 13.88
N ARG A 6 -45.01 11.17 15.03
CA ARG A 6 -43.74 10.50 15.38
C ARG A 6 -43.40 9.33 14.44
N PHE A 7 -44.37 8.85 13.66
CA PHE A 7 -44.18 7.79 12.67
C PHE A 7 -43.37 8.22 11.45
N GLY A 8 -43.48 9.48 11.01
CA GLY A 8 -42.72 9.98 9.85
C GLY A 8 -41.24 10.15 10.11
N LEU A 9 -40.88 10.52 11.35
CA LEU A 9 -39.48 10.73 11.74
C LEU A 9 -38.72 9.41 11.86
N SER A 10 -39.38 8.33 12.33
CA SER A 10 -38.74 7.02 12.51
C SER A 10 -38.43 6.30 11.20
N GLY A 11 -39.26 6.48 10.15
CA GLY A 11 -39.03 5.87 8.83
C GLY A 11 -37.87 6.51 8.07
N LEU A 12 -37.69 7.83 8.22
CA LEU A 12 -36.60 8.58 7.57
C LEU A 12 -35.22 8.21 8.12
N THR A 13 -35.10 7.99 9.43
CA THR A 13 -33.85 7.57 10.07
C THR A 13 -33.44 6.15 9.66
N ALA A 14 -34.41 5.24 9.53
CA ALA A 14 -34.16 3.87 9.09
C ALA A 14 -33.71 3.79 7.62
N GLY A 15 -34.25 4.65 6.75
CA GLY A 15 -33.82 4.74 5.35
C GLY A 15 -32.40 5.26 5.18
N LEU A 16 -31.97 6.22 6.02
CA LEU A 16 -30.62 6.81 5.93
C LEU A 16 -29.50 5.84 6.35
N LEU A 17 -29.79 4.92 7.28
CA LEU A 17 -28.84 3.87 7.71
C LEU A 17 -28.61 2.81 6.63
N MET A 18 -29.58 2.59 5.72
CA MET A 18 -29.42 1.64 4.61
C MET A 18 -28.72 2.23 3.38
N ALA A 19 -28.41 3.54 3.40
CA ALA A 19 -27.72 4.23 2.31
C ALA A 19 -26.19 4.22 2.45
N THR A 20 -25.63 3.59 3.48
CA THR A 20 -24.17 3.44 3.63
C THR A 20 -23.67 2.40 2.64
N GLY A 21 -23.02 2.83 1.56
CA GLY A 21 -22.33 1.94 0.62
C GLY A 21 -21.17 1.19 1.30
N GLN A 22 -20.81 0.03 0.73
CA GLN A 22 -19.64 -0.71 1.17
C GLN A 22 -18.37 0.05 0.76
N ALA A 23 -17.54 0.45 1.73
CA ALA A 23 -16.21 0.97 1.47
C ALA A 23 -15.24 -0.21 1.31
N PHE A 24 -14.70 -0.39 0.10
CA PHE A 24 -13.65 -1.36 -0.16
C PHE A 24 -12.29 -0.68 0.07
N ALA A 25 -11.73 -0.84 1.26
CA ALA A 25 -10.37 -0.41 1.57
C ALA A 25 -9.43 -1.61 1.41
N HIS A 26 -8.63 -1.61 0.35
CA HIS A 26 -7.59 -2.60 0.15
C HIS A 26 -6.28 -2.04 0.67
N ASN A 27 -5.61 -2.78 1.55
CA ASN A 27 -4.37 -2.33 2.16
C ASN A 27 -3.21 -2.61 1.21
N PRO A 28 -2.27 -1.67 1.02
CA PRO A 28 -1.07 -1.92 0.23
C PRO A 28 -0.23 -3.02 0.88
N LEU A 29 0.43 -3.82 0.06
CA LEU A 29 1.33 -4.89 0.44
C LEU A 29 2.58 -4.81 -0.44
N CYS A 30 3.75 -5.02 0.15
CA CYS A 30 5.01 -5.14 -0.57
C CYS A 30 5.83 -6.27 0.05
N THR A 31 6.33 -7.17 -0.78
CA THR A 31 7.22 -8.26 -0.37
C THR A 31 8.52 -8.14 -1.13
N CYS A 32 9.66 -8.18 -0.43
CA CYS A 32 10.98 -8.11 -1.04
C CYS A 32 11.81 -9.35 -0.66
N GLU A 33 12.44 -9.96 -1.65
CA GLU A 33 13.19 -11.20 -1.50
C GLU A 33 14.54 -11.10 -2.24
N PRO A 34 15.61 -11.74 -1.75
CA PRO A 34 16.87 -11.79 -2.47
C PRO A 34 16.73 -12.61 -3.76
N VAL A 35 17.37 -12.15 -4.82
CA VAL A 35 17.54 -12.88 -6.09
C VAL A 35 19.03 -13.11 -6.29
N GLY A 36 19.49 -14.32 -5.98
CA GLY A 36 20.93 -14.59 -5.89
C GLY A 36 21.55 -13.86 -4.70
N GLU A 37 22.82 -13.46 -4.84
CA GLU A 37 23.60 -12.85 -3.75
C GLU A 37 23.57 -11.31 -3.77
N GLU A 38 23.33 -10.69 -4.94
CA GLU A 38 23.56 -9.26 -5.16
C GLU A 38 22.28 -8.47 -5.49
N GLU A 39 21.16 -9.12 -5.78
CA GLU A 39 19.92 -8.45 -6.18
C GLU A 39 18.79 -8.67 -5.17
N ILE A 40 17.86 -7.72 -5.13
CA ILE A 40 16.59 -7.82 -4.42
C ILE A 40 15.47 -7.64 -5.43
N ARG A 41 14.44 -8.46 -5.32
CA ARG A 41 13.19 -8.32 -6.07
C ARG A 41 12.05 -8.02 -5.12
N CYS A 42 11.40 -6.90 -5.36
CA CYS A 42 10.18 -6.52 -4.65
C CYS A 42 8.96 -6.70 -5.54
N THR A 43 7.85 -7.17 -4.95
CA THR A 43 6.54 -7.27 -5.60
C THR A 43 5.53 -6.50 -4.75
N GLY A 44 4.85 -5.53 -5.35
CA GLY A 44 3.80 -4.74 -4.69
C GLY A 44 2.40 -5.14 -5.15
N GLY A 45 1.41 -4.88 -4.30
CA GLY A 45 0.01 -5.16 -4.58
C GLY A 45 -0.89 -4.72 -3.44
N PHE A 46 -2.11 -5.28 -3.40
CA PHE A 46 -3.09 -4.95 -2.38
C PHE A 46 -3.72 -6.21 -1.76
N SER A 47 -4.30 -6.06 -0.57
CA SER A 47 -4.85 -7.18 0.22
C SER A 47 -6.04 -7.92 -0.41
N ASP A 48 -6.58 -7.42 -1.52
CA ASP A 48 -7.61 -8.09 -2.34
C ASP A 48 -7.02 -8.97 -3.47
N GLY A 49 -5.69 -9.02 -3.59
CA GLY A 49 -4.99 -9.76 -4.62
C GLY A 49 -4.78 -8.99 -5.93
N SER A 50 -5.16 -7.71 -6.00
CA SER A 50 -4.83 -6.87 -7.15
C SER A 50 -3.34 -6.48 -7.13
N GLY A 51 -2.75 -6.36 -8.33
CA GLY A 51 -1.39 -5.87 -8.53
C GLY A 51 -1.30 -4.34 -8.53
N ALA A 52 -0.08 -3.82 -8.59
CA ALA A 52 0.23 -2.40 -8.52
C ALA A 52 1.19 -1.91 -9.63
N PRO A 53 0.94 -2.22 -10.91
CA PRO A 53 1.85 -1.79 -11.99
C PRO A 53 1.96 -0.26 -12.07
N GLY A 54 3.18 0.23 -12.24
CA GLY A 54 3.50 1.67 -12.37
C GLY A 54 3.51 2.46 -11.05
N VAL A 55 3.18 1.83 -9.92
CA VAL A 55 3.26 2.42 -8.58
C VAL A 55 4.73 2.60 -8.19
N THR A 56 5.04 3.67 -7.47
CA THR A 56 6.40 4.00 -7.05
C THR A 56 6.94 2.94 -6.09
N LEU A 57 8.18 2.54 -6.35
CA LEU A 57 8.97 1.71 -5.45
C LEU A 57 10.39 2.27 -5.42
N ASP A 58 10.68 3.08 -4.42
CA ASP A 58 11.98 3.73 -4.26
C ASP A 58 12.80 3.02 -3.17
N VAL A 59 14.11 2.93 -3.36
CA VAL A 59 15.05 2.44 -2.34
C VAL A 59 15.73 3.66 -1.73
N ILE A 60 15.61 3.83 -0.42
CA ILE A 60 15.94 5.07 0.27
C ILE A 60 16.88 4.76 1.45
N SER A 61 17.91 5.57 1.63
CA SER A 61 18.77 5.49 2.81
C SER A 61 18.08 6.08 4.04
N TYR A 62 18.59 5.80 5.24
CA TYR A 62 18.11 6.43 6.47
C TYR A 62 18.40 7.94 6.58
N ASN A 63 19.20 8.50 5.67
CA ASN A 63 19.40 9.95 5.56
C ASN A 63 18.38 10.60 4.59
N GLU A 64 17.33 9.88 4.20
CA GLU A 64 16.28 10.33 3.26
C GLU A 64 16.77 10.57 1.83
N GLU A 65 17.94 10.02 1.45
CA GLU A 65 18.43 10.04 0.07
C GLU A 65 17.87 8.85 -0.72
N ILE A 66 17.30 9.13 -1.89
CA ILE A 66 16.87 8.10 -2.85
C ILE A 66 18.12 7.47 -3.50
N LEU A 67 18.40 6.22 -3.14
CA LEU A 67 19.50 5.43 -3.68
C LEU A 67 19.15 4.83 -5.04
N VAL A 68 17.93 4.31 -5.17
CA VAL A 68 17.39 3.76 -6.42
C VAL A 68 15.96 4.26 -6.63
N PRO A 69 15.73 5.21 -7.56
CA PRO A 69 14.37 5.60 -7.93
C PRO A 69 13.71 4.53 -8.79
N GLY A 70 12.42 4.28 -8.61
CA GLY A 70 11.77 3.14 -9.24
C GLY A 70 10.25 3.16 -9.32
N LYS A 71 9.74 2.29 -10.19
CA LYS A 71 8.32 1.96 -10.35
C LYS A 71 8.18 0.48 -10.62
N LEU A 72 7.10 -0.10 -10.13
CA LEU A 72 6.74 -1.48 -10.43
C LEU A 72 6.43 -1.64 -11.93
N GLY A 73 6.93 -2.72 -12.53
CA GLY A 73 6.64 -3.10 -13.91
C GLY A 73 5.22 -3.65 -14.10
N ASP A 74 4.91 -4.11 -15.31
CA ASP A 74 3.60 -4.65 -15.67
C ASP A 74 3.21 -5.89 -14.83
N ASP A 75 4.20 -6.63 -14.32
CA ASP A 75 4.02 -7.76 -13.40
C ASP A 75 4.00 -7.35 -11.92
N SER A 76 3.87 -6.04 -11.64
CA SER A 76 3.88 -5.44 -10.29
C SER A 76 5.16 -5.68 -9.50
N SER A 77 6.29 -5.83 -10.19
CA SER A 77 7.58 -6.08 -9.58
C SER A 77 8.66 -5.09 -9.98
N MET A 78 9.72 -5.03 -9.18
CA MET A 78 10.98 -4.36 -9.53
C MET A 78 12.14 -5.17 -8.96
N THR A 79 13.21 -5.32 -9.73
CA THR A 79 14.48 -5.91 -9.29
C THR A 79 15.56 -4.85 -9.33
N PHE A 80 16.39 -4.78 -8.30
CA PHE A 80 17.49 -3.82 -8.19
C PHE A 80 18.69 -4.45 -7.46
N ALA A 81 19.89 -3.91 -7.69
CA ALA A 81 21.09 -4.31 -6.96
C ALA A 81 20.98 -3.87 -5.49
N ARG A 82 21.31 -4.76 -4.55
CA ARG A 82 21.28 -4.47 -3.12
C ARG A 82 22.27 -3.34 -2.78
N PRO A 83 21.82 -2.23 -2.18
CA PRO A 83 22.74 -1.21 -1.68
C PRO A 83 23.68 -1.74 -0.60
N ASP A 84 24.90 -1.19 -0.56
CA ASP A 84 25.91 -1.55 0.45
C ASP A 84 25.60 -0.96 1.84
N ASP A 85 24.99 0.24 1.88
CA ASP A 85 24.59 0.94 3.11
C ASP A 85 23.22 0.47 3.63
N GLU A 86 22.82 0.92 4.83
CA GLU A 86 21.47 0.67 5.37
C GLU A 86 20.40 1.43 4.55
N PHE A 87 19.29 0.75 4.25
CA PHE A 87 18.21 1.29 3.44
C PHE A 87 16.84 0.74 3.85
N TYR A 88 15.79 1.34 3.32
CA TYR A 88 14.45 0.77 3.29
C TYR A 88 13.86 0.93 1.89
N ILE A 89 12.91 0.07 1.55
CA ILE A 89 12.14 0.14 0.31
C ILE A 89 10.82 0.83 0.62
N LEU A 90 10.53 1.93 -0.07
CA LEU A 90 9.26 2.64 0.00
C LEU A 90 8.36 2.24 -1.19
N PHE A 91 7.29 1.52 -0.91
CA PHE A 91 6.17 1.34 -1.83
C PHE A 91 5.10 2.40 -1.53
N ASP A 92 4.91 3.35 -2.45
CA ASP A 92 3.99 4.49 -2.28
C ASP A 92 2.77 4.38 -3.19
N ALA A 93 1.66 3.87 -2.65
CA ALA A 93 0.37 3.81 -3.33
C ALA A 93 -0.51 5.07 -3.08
N GLY A 94 0.05 6.12 -2.49
CA GLY A 94 -0.60 7.41 -2.24
C GLY A 94 -0.71 7.78 -0.75
N PRO A 95 -1.24 8.98 -0.44
CA PRO A 95 -1.31 9.50 0.93
C PRO A 95 -1.97 8.51 1.92
N GLY A 96 -1.23 8.13 2.95
CA GLY A 96 -1.66 7.18 3.97
C GLY A 96 -1.68 5.70 3.52
N HIS A 97 -1.19 5.39 2.31
CA HIS A 97 -1.13 4.06 1.72
C HIS A 97 0.30 3.74 1.27
N VAL A 98 1.22 3.79 2.24
CA VAL A 98 2.63 3.49 2.04
C VAL A 98 2.99 2.19 2.77
N VAL A 99 3.91 1.42 2.21
CA VAL A 99 4.57 0.30 2.88
C VAL A 99 6.07 0.56 2.84
N GLU A 100 6.70 0.46 4.00
CA GLU A 100 8.15 0.49 4.13
C GLU A 100 8.60 -0.94 4.46
N VAL A 101 9.57 -1.45 3.70
CA VAL A 101 10.23 -2.73 3.98
C VAL A 101 11.66 -2.42 4.36
N ASP A 102 12.02 -2.71 5.60
CA ASP A 102 13.36 -2.47 6.10
C ASP A 102 14.38 -3.45 5.49
N HIS A 103 15.62 -3.02 5.25
CA HIS A 103 16.65 -3.92 4.72
C HIS A 103 16.90 -5.16 5.61
N THR A 104 16.60 -5.09 6.91
CA THR A 104 16.70 -6.21 7.86
C THR A 104 15.59 -7.25 7.70
N GLU A 105 14.47 -6.89 7.06
CA GLU A 105 13.38 -7.81 6.72
C GLU A 105 13.68 -8.62 5.46
N VAL A 106 14.59 -8.14 4.61
CA VAL A 106 15.07 -8.87 3.42
C VAL A 106 16.28 -9.70 3.81
N PRO A 107 16.23 -11.04 3.75
CA PRO A 107 17.38 -11.87 4.10
C PRO A 107 18.67 -11.41 3.41
N GLY A 108 19.73 -11.28 4.21
CA GLY A 108 21.09 -11.06 3.72
C GLY A 108 21.58 -12.23 2.85
N PRO A 109 22.64 -12.04 2.05
CA PRO A 109 23.54 -13.15 1.76
C PRO A 109 24.08 -13.77 3.07
#